data_AF-A0A1L9C540-F1
#
_entry.id   AF-A0A1L9C540-F1
#
_cell.length_a   1.000
_cell.length_b   1.000
_cell.length_c   1.000
_cell.angle_alpha   90.00
_cell.angle_beta   90.00
_cell.angle_gamma   90.00
#
_symmetry.space_group_name_H-M   'P 1'
#
loop_
_entity.id
_entity.type
_entity.pdbx_description
1 polymer ?
#
loop_
_entity_poly.entity_id
_entity_poly.type
_entity_poly.pdbx_seq_one_letter_code
_entity_poly.pdbx_strand_id
1 'polypeptide(L)'
;MPNKEVHFFDRNYLKGLEWYKSQFADNSVSIKVYGEKCPEYMYLENVPERIYQNFPNIKLIFILRNPLERAYSGYWHEVKNGRENLPFEKAIKKEEERLKSEEAYCKIHCSYIDRGKYIEQLKRFEYYFSKD
;
A
#
# COMPACT_ATOMS: atom_id res chain seq x y z
N MET A 1 13.14 12.10 0.12
CA MET A 1 12.19 10.97 -0.11
C MET A 1 12.77 10.10 -1.21
N PRO A 2 12.80 8.77 -1.06
CA PRO A 2 13.32 7.88 -2.09
C PRO A 2 12.56 8.03 -3.42
N ASN A 3 13.26 7.92 -4.56
CA ASN A 3 12.64 8.06 -5.89
C ASN A 3 11.69 6.90 -6.24
N LYS A 4 11.88 5.75 -5.63
CA LYS A 4 11.05 4.55 -5.81
C LYS A 4 10.40 4.16 -4.49
N GLU A 5 9.33 3.38 -4.60
CA GLU A 5 8.63 2.81 -3.46
C GLU A 5 9.54 1.77 -2.81
N VAL A 6 9.85 1.97 -1.52
CA VAL A 6 10.86 1.16 -0.83
C VAL A 6 10.33 -0.25 -0.52
N HIS A 7 9.00 -0.37 -0.38
CA HIS A 7 8.35 -1.61 0.01
C HIS A 7 8.97 -2.24 1.28
N PHE A 8 9.34 -1.41 2.27
CA PHE A 8 9.88 -1.90 3.53
C PHE A 8 8.84 -2.63 4.38
N PHE A 9 7.74 -1.97 4.75
CA PHE A 9 6.77 -2.56 5.68
C PHE A 9 5.95 -3.73 5.09
N ASP A 10 5.98 -3.94 3.77
CA ASP A 10 5.36 -5.09 3.10
C ASP A 10 6.39 -6.17 2.72
N ARG A 11 7.28 -5.92 1.74
CA ARG A 11 8.11 -6.95 1.09
C ARG A 11 9.51 -7.09 1.69
N ASN A 12 10.09 -5.98 2.14
CA ASN A 12 11.49 -5.89 2.54
C ASN A 12 11.68 -5.83 4.07
N TYR A 13 10.65 -6.11 4.86
CA TYR A 13 10.68 -5.92 6.32
C TYR A 13 11.81 -6.69 7.00
N LEU A 14 12.08 -7.91 6.53
CA LEU A 14 13.13 -8.78 7.05
C LEU A 14 14.56 -8.28 6.75
N LYS A 15 14.73 -7.27 5.88
CA LYS A 15 16.05 -6.65 5.66
C LYS A 15 16.46 -5.74 6.82
N GLY A 16 15.55 -5.45 7.75
CA GLY A 16 15.81 -4.70 8.97
C GLY A 16 15.81 -3.18 8.78
N LEU A 17 15.73 -2.48 9.91
CA LEU A 17 15.55 -1.03 9.96
C LEU A 17 16.76 -0.26 9.39
N GLU A 18 17.98 -0.78 9.55
CA GLU A 18 19.19 -0.15 9.00
C GLU A 18 19.21 -0.19 7.47
N TRP A 19 18.73 -1.28 6.86
CA TRP A 19 18.55 -1.35 5.42
C TRP A 19 17.51 -0.31 4.95
N TYR A 20 16.42 -0.14 5.70
CA TYR A 20 15.41 0.87 5.38
C TYR A 20 15.97 2.29 5.45
N LYS A 21 16.67 2.63 6.54
CA LYS A 21 17.32 3.93 6.72
C LYS A 21 18.32 4.24 5.59
N SER A 22 19.05 3.25 5.10
CA SER A 22 20.00 3.45 3.99
C SER A 22 19.34 3.82 2.66
N GLN A 23 18.02 3.62 2.51
CA GLN A 23 17.28 4.05 1.31
C GLN A 23 17.05 5.57 1.25
N PHE A 24 17.31 6.29 2.35
CA PHE A 24 17.09 7.73 2.47
C PHE A 24 18.35 8.57 2.20
N ALA A 25 19.30 8.02 1.43
CA ALA A 25 20.59 8.64 1.16
C ALA A 25 20.46 9.99 0.44
N ASP A 26 20.56 11.08 1.20
CA ASP A 26 21.03 12.37 0.72
C ASP A 26 21.59 13.18 1.90
N ASN A 27 22.91 13.32 1.95
CA ASN A 27 23.65 14.09 2.95
C ASN A 27 24.00 15.51 2.44
N SER A 28 23.52 15.89 1.24
CA SER A 28 23.99 17.10 0.55
C SER A 28 23.21 18.37 0.93
N VAL A 29 22.14 18.25 1.71
CA VAL A 29 21.26 19.37 2.09
C VAL A 29 20.84 19.20 3.55
N SER A 30 20.56 20.31 4.25
CA SER A 30 19.96 20.28 5.58
C SER A 30 18.52 19.73 5.50
N ILE A 31 18.38 18.41 5.46
CA ILE A 31 17.08 17.74 5.43
C ILE A 31 16.43 17.85 6.81
N LYS A 32 15.24 18.45 6.87
CA LYS A 32 14.45 18.57 8.11
C LYS A 32 13.53 17.38 8.35
N VAL A 33 13.08 16.73 7.28
CA VAL A 33 12.09 15.64 7.32
C VAL A 33 12.37 14.62 6.22
N TYR A 34 12.32 13.34 6.57
CA TYR A 34 12.30 12.23 5.63
C TYR A 34 10.88 11.67 5.52
N GLY A 35 10.53 11.18 4.32
CA GLY A 35 9.25 10.54 4.06
C GLY A 35 9.38 9.56 2.91
N GLU A 36 8.41 8.65 2.81
CA GLU A 36 8.28 7.67 1.74
C GLU A 36 6.83 7.56 1.25
N LYS A 37 6.63 6.92 0.10
CA LYS A 37 5.31 6.59 -0.44
C LYS A 37 5.30 5.11 -0.80
N CYS A 38 4.23 4.43 -0.43
CA CYS A 38 3.94 3.07 -0.87
C CYS A 38 2.42 2.86 -0.78
N PRO A 39 1.68 2.93 -1.91
CA PRO A 39 0.22 2.81 -1.92
C PRO A 39 -0.30 1.51 -1.29
N GLU A 40 0.46 0.42 -1.36
CA GLU A 40 0.11 -0.89 -0.80
C GLU A 40 0.00 -0.87 0.72
N TYR A 41 0.68 0.04 1.41
CA TYR A 41 0.68 0.09 2.87
C TYR A 41 -0.70 0.28 3.47
N MET A 42 -1.54 1.08 2.82
CA MET A 42 -2.90 1.30 3.29
C MET A 42 -3.73 0.00 3.24
N TYR A 43 -3.47 -0.86 2.25
CA TYR A 43 -4.27 -2.04 2.01
C TYR A 43 -3.85 -3.25 2.86
N LEU A 44 -2.55 -3.47 3.03
CA LEU A 44 -2.03 -4.67 3.69
C LEU A 44 -2.22 -4.64 5.22
N GLU A 45 -2.84 -5.69 5.77
CA GLU A 45 -3.28 -5.73 7.18
C GLU A 45 -2.14 -5.71 8.20
N ASN A 46 -0.99 -6.25 7.86
CA ASN A 46 0.18 -6.35 8.73
C ASN A 46 1.04 -5.07 8.76
N VAL A 47 0.80 -4.14 7.83
CA VAL A 47 1.62 -2.93 7.69
C VAL A 47 1.43 -1.93 8.84
N PRO A 48 0.20 -1.61 9.31
CA PRO A 48 0.00 -0.67 10.42
C PRO A 48 0.79 -1.04 11.68
N GLU A 49 0.77 -2.32 12.07
CA GLU A 49 1.50 -2.81 13.24
C GLU A 49 3.02 -2.62 13.08
N ARG A 50 3.57 -3.01 11.92
CA ARG A 50 4.99 -2.88 11.64
C ARG A 50 5.45 -1.42 11.64
N ILE A 51 4.65 -0.51 11.08
CA ILE A 51 4.94 0.92 11.14
C ILE A 51 4.96 1.38 12.59
N TYR A 52 3.94 1.02 13.38
CA TYR A 52 3.82 1.44 14.78
C TYR A 52 5.00 0.93 15.64
N GLN A 53 5.40 -0.33 15.47
CA GLN A 53 6.53 -0.92 16.17
C GLN A 53 7.86 -0.18 15.93
N ASN A 54 8.06 0.40 14.74
CA ASN A 54 9.30 1.08 14.38
C ASN A 54 9.23 2.61 14.56
N PHE A 55 8.05 3.21 14.34
CA PHE A 55 7.84 4.66 14.33
C PHE A 55 6.46 5.03 14.91
N PRO A 56 6.23 4.91 16.24
CA PRO A 56 4.91 5.12 16.84
C PRO A 56 4.39 6.55 16.71
N ASN A 57 5.28 7.54 16.55
CA ASN A 57 4.95 8.96 16.43
C ASN A 57 5.01 9.50 14.99
N ILE A 58 5.02 8.61 13.98
CA ILE A 58 5.11 9.02 12.57
C ILE A 58 3.85 9.75 12.12
N LYS A 59 4.00 10.68 11.18
CA LYS A 59 2.86 11.29 10.49
C LYS A 59 2.49 10.46 9.26
N LEU A 60 1.24 10.01 9.22
CA LEU A 60 0.67 9.24 8.11
C LEU A 60 -0.17 10.14 7.23
N ILE A 61 -0.01 10.02 5.90
CA ILE A 61 -0.76 10.79 4.91
C ILE A 61 -1.50 9.82 4.01
N PHE A 62 -2.83 9.91 3.99
CA PHE A 62 -3.70 9.13 3.13
C PHE A 62 -4.28 10.01 2.02
N ILE A 63 -4.13 9.58 0.77
CA ILE A 63 -4.71 10.27 -0.39
C ILE A 63 -5.81 9.38 -0.95
N LEU A 64 -7.06 9.82 -0.78
CA LEU A 64 -8.24 9.09 -1.23
C LEU A 64 -8.81 9.70 -2.51
N ARG A 65 -9.42 8.86 -3.35
CA ARG A 65 -10.10 9.25 -4.60
C ARG A 65 -11.49 8.61 -4.60
N ASN A 66 -12.40 9.05 -5.48
CA ASN A 66 -13.62 8.30 -5.77
C ASN A 66 -13.31 6.78 -5.94
N PRO A 67 -13.93 5.88 -5.15
CA PRO A 67 -13.61 4.45 -5.18
C PRO A 67 -13.79 3.79 -6.55
N LEU A 68 -14.79 4.21 -7.32
CA LEU A 68 -15.05 3.67 -8.66
C LEU A 68 -13.92 4.05 -9.62
N GLU A 69 -13.54 5.32 -9.63
CA GLU A 69 -12.44 5.79 -10.49
C GLU A 69 -11.10 5.16 -10.08
N ARG A 70 -10.88 4.97 -8.77
CA ARG A 70 -9.72 4.27 -8.23
C ARG A 70 -9.67 2.81 -8.70
N ALA A 71 -10.80 2.11 -8.67
CA ALA A 71 -10.92 0.74 -9.16
C ALA A 71 -10.61 0.64 -10.65
N TYR A 72 -11.21 1.53 -11.46
CA TYR A 72 -10.99 1.58 -12.90
C TYR A 72 -9.52 1.89 -13.27
N SER A 73 -8.92 2.84 -12.56
CA SER A 73 -7.49 3.16 -12.71
C SER A 73 -6.60 2.00 -12.29
N GLY A 74 -6.94 1.27 -11.21
CA GLY A 74 -6.22 0.10 -10.75
C GLY A 74 -6.26 -1.04 -11.78
N TYR A 75 -7.44 -1.31 -12.36
CA TYR A 75 -7.59 -2.26 -13.45
C TYR A 75 -6.67 -1.94 -14.63
N TRP A 76 -6.69 -0.71 -15.14
CA TRP A 76 -5.84 -0.34 -16.27
C TRP A 76 -4.35 -0.37 -15.95
N HIS A 77 -3.96 -0.12 -14.70
CA HIS A 77 -2.58 -0.31 -14.25
C HIS A 77 -2.16 -1.78 -14.37
N GLU A 78 -3.01 -2.72 -13.97
CA GLU A 78 -2.73 -4.15 -14.05
C GLU A 78 -2.74 -4.66 -15.50
N VAL A 79 -3.66 -4.18 -16.34
CA VAL A 79 -3.67 -4.45 -17.79
C VAL A 79 -2.39 -3.95 -18.44
N LYS A 80 -1.98 -2.69 -18.17
CA LYS A 80 -0.75 -2.11 -18.73
C LYS A 80 0.49 -2.92 -18.37
N ASN A 81 0.49 -3.54 -17.20
CA ASN A 81 1.59 -4.38 -16.73
C ASN A 81 1.46 -5.86 -17.13
N GLY A 82 0.46 -6.22 -17.96
CA GLY A 82 0.25 -7.58 -18.45
C GLY A 82 -0.26 -8.58 -17.39
N ARG A 83 -0.82 -8.08 -16.28
CA ARG A 83 -1.29 -8.90 -15.15
C ARG A 83 -2.79 -9.13 -15.14
N GLU A 84 -3.54 -8.37 -15.94
CA GLU A 84 -4.96 -8.59 -16.16
C GLU A 84 -5.26 -8.71 -17.65
N ASN A 85 -5.98 -9.78 -18.00
CA ASN A 85 -6.35 -10.09 -19.37
C ASN A 85 -7.87 -10.16 -19.57
N LEU A 86 -8.64 -10.08 -18.48
CA LEU A 86 -10.10 -10.04 -18.56
C LEU A 86 -10.58 -8.62 -18.82
N PRO A 87 -11.69 -8.43 -19.56
CA PRO A 87 -12.40 -7.16 -19.59
C PRO A 87 -12.80 -6.72 -18.17
N PHE A 88 -12.81 -5.41 -17.90
CA PHE A 88 -13.07 -4.82 -16.58
C PHE A 88 -14.25 -5.44 -15.82
N GLU A 89 -15.40 -5.58 -16.47
CA GLU A 89 -16.59 -6.17 -15.85
C GLU A 89 -16.36 -7.62 -15.39
N LYS A 90 -15.66 -8.43 -16.19
CA LYS A 90 -15.31 -9.81 -15.83
C LYS A 90 -14.23 -9.85 -14.74
N ALA A 91 -13.27 -8.92 -14.78
CA ALA A 91 -12.22 -8.81 -13.79
C ALA A 91 -12.78 -8.52 -12.40
N ILE A 92 -13.73 -7.58 -12.28
CA ILE A 92 -14.42 -7.26 -11.02
C ILE A 92 -15.27 -8.45 -10.55
N LYS A 93 -16.05 -9.10 -11.43
CA LYS A 93 -16.86 -10.26 -11.03
C LYS A 93 -16.03 -11.42 -10.48
N LYS A 94 -14.79 -11.57 -10.97
CA LYS A 94 -13.84 -12.58 -10.47
C LYS A 94 -13.04 -12.14 -9.26
N GLU A 95 -13.09 -10.87 -8.88
CA GLU A 95 -12.29 -10.33 -7.78
C GLU A 95 -12.55 -11.09 -6.48
N GLU A 96 -13.82 -11.27 -6.10
CA GLU A 96 -14.17 -11.93 -4.85
C GLU A 96 -13.63 -13.37 -4.78
N GLU A 97 -13.74 -14.12 -5.87
CA GLU A 97 -13.17 -15.47 -5.98
C GLU A 97 -11.64 -15.45 -5.85
N ARG A 98 -10.98 -14.53 -6.55
CA ARG A 98 -9.51 -14.37 -6.52
C ARG A 98 -9.01 -13.94 -5.15
N LEU A 99 -9.75 -13.12 -4.40
CA LEU A 99 -9.35 -12.68 -3.07
C LEU A 99 -9.55 -13.75 -1.99
N LYS A 100 -10.41 -14.75 -2.25
CA LYS A 100 -10.57 -15.93 -1.38
C LYS A 100 -9.45 -16.95 -1.55
N SER A 101 -8.68 -16.91 -2.65
CA SER A 101 -7.50 -17.74 -2.75
C SER A 101 -6.46 -17.28 -1.71
N GLU A 102 -5.69 -18.22 -1.16
CA GLU A 102 -4.60 -17.89 -0.24
C GLU A 102 -3.40 -17.24 -0.96
N GLU A 103 -3.51 -17.00 -2.27
CA GLU A 103 -2.44 -16.43 -3.07
C GLU A 103 -2.29 -14.93 -2.78
N ALA A 104 -1.17 -14.57 -2.14
CA ALA A 104 -0.78 -13.17 -1.93
C ALA A 104 -0.78 -12.34 -3.23
N TYR A 105 -0.50 -12.98 -4.37
CA TYR A 105 -0.55 -12.37 -5.69
C TYR A 105 -1.93 -11.75 -5.99
N CYS A 106 -3.01 -12.50 -5.77
CA CYS A 106 -4.37 -12.02 -6.06
C CYS A 106 -4.77 -10.85 -5.16
N LYS A 107 -4.40 -10.89 -3.87
CA LYS A 107 -4.62 -9.74 -2.97
C LYS A 107 -3.91 -8.49 -3.46
N ILE A 108 -2.71 -8.61 -4.01
CA ILE A 108 -1.95 -7.45 -4.49
C ILE A 108 -2.50 -6.94 -5.82
N HIS A 109 -2.79 -7.84 -6.77
CA HIS A 109 -3.00 -7.47 -8.17
C HIS A 109 -4.46 -7.51 -8.64
N CYS A 110 -5.38 -8.10 -7.87
CA CYS A 110 -6.77 -8.25 -8.30
C CYS A 110 -7.78 -7.53 -7.41
N SER A 111 -7.33 -6.80 -6.37
CA SER A 111 -8.17 -6.04 -5.44
C SER A 111 -8.62 -4.68 -6.01
N TYR A 112 -9.49 -4.70 -7.03
CA TYR A 112 -10.01 -3.51 -7.69
C TYR A 112 -11.11 -2.80 -6.91
N ILE A 113 -12.11 -3.50 -6.39
CA ILE A 113 -13.18 -2.92 -5.57
C ILE A 113 -12.76 -2.91 -4.11
N ASP A 114 -12.10 -3.96 -3.63
CA ASP A 114 -11.81 -4.16 -2.22
C ASP A 114 -10.89 -3.07 -1.64
N ARG A 115 -9.88 -2.65 -2.41
CA ARG A 115 -9.03 -1.49 -2.07
C ARG A 115 -9.79 -0.15 -2.02
N GLY A 116 -11.00 -0.07 -2.55
CA GLY A 116 -11.88 1.10 -2.46
C GLY A 116 -12.64 1.20 -1.13
N LYS A 117 -12.64 0.14 -0.31
CA LYS A 117 -13.28 0.11 1.02
C LYS A 117 -12.40 0.81 2.07
N TYR A 118 -12.22 2.12 1.91
CA TYR A 118 -11.24 2.88 2.70
C TYR A 118 -11.50 2.85 4.21
N ILE A 119 -12.76 2.80 4.64
CA ILE A 119 -13.10 2.76 6.07
C ILE A 119 -12.45 1.56 6.76
N GLU A 120 -12.47 0.38 6.13
CA GLU A 120 -11.89 -0.85 6.69
C GLU A 120 -10.36 -0.72 6.83
N GLN A 121 -9.72 -0.12 5.84
CA GLN A 121 -8.29 0.13 5.82
C GLN A 121 -7.89 1.16 6.88
N LEU A 122 -8.58 2.29 6.96
CA LEU A 122 -8.30 3.37 7.91
C LEU A 122 -8.49 2.91 9.35
N LYS A 123 -9.54 2.12 9.64
CA LYS A 123 -9.76 1.55 10.98
C LYS A 123 -8.58 0.72 11.49
N ARG A 124 -7.85 0.03 10.59
CA ARG A 124 -6.64 -0.71 10.99
C ARG A 124 -5.51 0.22 11.43
N PHE A 125 -5.37 1.39 10.82
CA PHE A 125 -4.41 2.40 11.27
C PHE A 125 -4.87 3.09 12.55
N GLU A 126 -6.16 3.42 12.67
CA GLU A 126 -6.73 4.03 13.88
C GLU A 126 -6.59 3.14 15.14
N TYR A 127 -6.47 1.82 14.97
CA TYR A 127 -6.16 0.92 16.07
C TYR A 127 -4.78 1.18 16.69
N TYR A 128 -3.79 1.58 15.89
CA TYR A 128 -2.40 1.81 16.34
C TYR A 128 -2.07 3.29 16.54
N PHE A 129 -2.67 4.18 15.75
CA PHE A 129 -2.35 5.61 15.73
C PHE A 129 -3.57 6.44 16.14
N SER A 130 -3.43 7.24 17.20
CA SER A 130 -4.46 8.19 17.62
C SER A 130 -4.67 9.29 16.56
N LYS A 131 -5.85 9.93 16.57
CA LYS A 131 -6.22 11.02 15.65
C LYS A 131 -5.70 12.40 16.09
N ASP A 132 -4.85 12.46 17.11
CA ASP A 132 -4.41 13.70 17.76
C ASP A 132 -3.28 14.46 17.01
#